data_AF-A0A2V9TGG4-F1
#
_entry.id   AF-A0A2V9TGG4-F1
#
_cell.length_a   1.000
_cell.length_b   1.000
_cell.length_c   1.000
_cell.angle_alpha   90.00
_cell.angle_beta   90.00
_cell.angle_gamma   90.00
#
_symmetry.space_group_name_H-M   'P 1'
#
loop_
_entity.id
_entity.type
_entity.pdbx_description
1 polymer ?
#
loop_
_entity_poly.entity_id
_entity_poly.type
_entity_poly.pdbx_seq_one_letter_code
_entity_poly.pdbx_strand_id
1 'polypeptide(L)' 'MKLLQIDSSARASSVTRRLTAKFAEEWRKNHPDGEVIQ' A
#
# COMPACT_ATOMS: atom_id res chain seq x y z
N MET A 1 12.47 8.08 0.88
CA MET A 1 12.32 6.91 1.79
C MET A 1 11.55 5.81 1.07
N LYS A 2 11.79 4.52 1.36
CA LYS A 2 11.05 3.42 0.74
C LYS A 2 10.00 2.84 1.69
N LEU A 3 8.78 2.61 1.20
CA LEU A 3 7.69 1.94 1.91
C LEU A 3 7.45 0.58 1.25
N LEU A 4 7.62 -0.52 2.00
CA LEU A 4 7.28 -1.86 1.54
C LEU A 4 5.80 -2.16 1.84
N GLN A 5 5.02 -2.44 0.81
CA GLN A 5 3.61 -2.85 0.92
C GLN A 5 3.51 -4.37 0.78
N ILE A 6 3.04 -5.05 1.83
CA ILE A 6 2.84 -6.50 1.83
C ILE A 6 1.35 -6.82 2.00
N ASP A 7 0.86 -7.73 1.15
CA ASP A 7 -0.49 -8.27 1.22
C ASP A 7 -0.47 -9.80 1.23
N SER A 8 -1.13 -10.42 2.21
CA SER A 8 -1.15 -11.89 2.38
C SER A 8 -2.49 -12.56 2.09
N SER A 9 -3.55 -11.78 1.87
CA SER A 9 -4.89 -12.34 1.68
C SER A 9 -5.02 -13.07 0.33
N ALA A 10 -5.36 -14.35 0.32
CA ALA A 10 -5.55 -15.12 -0.92
C ALA A 10 -6.88 -14.83 -1.65
N ARG A 11 -7.77 -14.02 -1.05
CA ARG A 11 -9.12 -13.77 -1.56
C ARG A 11 -9.11 -12.71 -2.65
N ALA A 12 -9.92 -12.91 -3.69
CA ALA A 12 -10.16 -11.89 -4.73
C ALA A 12 -10.81 -10.63 -4.14
N SER A 13 -11.78 -10.79 -3.23
CA SER A 13 -12.47 -9.70 -2.52
C SER A 13 -11.85 -9.40 -1.15
N SER A 14 -10.53 -9.21 -1.10
CA SER A 14 -9.82 -8.94 0.16
C SER A 14 -10.02 -7.50 0.63
N VAL A 15 -10.61 -7.35 1.83
CA VAL A 15 -10.71 -6.05 2.49
C VAL A 15 -9.33 -5.51 2.89
N THR A 16 -8.41 -6.37 3.34
CA THR A 16 -7.08 -5.93 3.75
C THR A 16 -6.29 -5.38 2.58
N ARG A 17 -6.31 -6.04 1.41
CA ARG A 17 -5.68 -5.53 0.17
C ARG A 17 -6.21 -4.17 -0.26
N ARG A 18 -7.51 -3.93 -0.08
CA ARG A 18 -8.12 -2.61 -0.39
C ARG A 18 -7.62 -1.53 0.57
N LEU A 19 -7.47 -1.85 1.86
CA LEU A 19 -7.05 -0.89 2.87
C LEU A 19 -5.55 -0.59 2.79
N THR A 20 -4.70 -1.58 2.52
CA THR A 20 -3.26 -1.38 2.31
C THR A 20 -2.97 -0.56 1.05
N ALA A 21 -3.68 -0.82 -0.05
CA ALA A 21 -3.62 0.02 -1.25
C ALA A 21 -3.99 1.48 -0.94
N LYS A 22 -5.10 1.71 -0.24
CA LYS A 22 -5.52 3.07 0.17
C LYS A 22 -4.46 3.73 1.06
N PHE A 23 -3.85 3.00 1.99
CA PHE A 23 -2.78 3.54 2.82
C PHE A 23 -1.56 3.94 2.00
N ALA A 24 -1.12 3.10 1.06
CA ALA A 24 0.02 3.40 0.19
C ALA A 24 -0.23 4.64 -0.69
N GLU A 25 -1.46 4.84 -1.17
CA GLU A 25 -1.87 6.04 -1.90
C GLU A 25 -1.76 7.30 -1.03
N GLU A 26 -2.35 7.28 0.18
CA GLU A 26 -2.29 8.43 1.10
C GLU A 26 -0.88 8.70 1.60
N TRP A 27 -0.08 7.66 1.82
CA TRP A 27 1.32 7.80 2.22
C TRP A 27 2.12 8.52 1.12
N ARG A 28 1.92 8.16 -0.16
CA ARG A 28 2.61 8.80 -1.29
C ARG A 28 2.28 10.28 -1.44
N LYS A 29 1.03 10.68 -1.16
CA LYS A 29 0.62 12.11 -1.16
C LYS A 29 1.38 12.92 -0.12
N ASN A 30 1.67 12.32 1.03
CA ASN A 30 2.39 12.96 2.12
C ASN A 30 3.93 12.84 2.01
N HIS A 31 4.42 12.01 1.09
CA HIS A 31 5.85 11.77 0.86
C HIS A 31 6.14 11.81 -0.65
N PRO A 32 6.23 13.01 -1.27
CA PRO A 32 6.36 13.16 -2.72
C PRO A 32 7.62 12.49 -3.31
N ASP A 33 8.72 12.49 -2.56
CA ASP A 33 9.98 11.84 -2.93
C ASP A 33 10.08 10.39 -2.40
N GLY A 34 8.95 9.85 -1.92
CA GLY A 34 8.82 8.50 -1.39
C GLY A 34 8.56 7.48 -2.50
N GLU A 35 9.09 6.28 -2.34
CA GLU A 35 8.88 5.16 -3.25
C GLU A 35 8.12 4.04 -2.53
N VAL A 36 7.01 3.57 -3.09
CA VAL A 36 6.31 2.38 -2.60
C VAL A 36 6.77 1.17 -3.41
N ILE A 37 7.25 0.14 -2.72
CA ILE A 37 7.73 -1.13 -3.29
C ILE A 37 6.84 -2.29 -2.82
N GLN A 38 6.79 -3.39 -3.59
CA GLN A 38 5.96 -4.58 -3.35
C GLN A 38 6.80 -5.82 -3.11
#